data_AF-A0ABD0Q699-F1
#
_entry.id   AF-A0ABD0Q699-F1
#
_cell.length_a   1.000
_cell.length_b   1.000
_cell.length_c   1.000
_cell.angle_alpha   90.00
_cell.angle_beta   90.00
_cell.angle_gamma   90.00
#
_symmetry.space_group_name_H-M   'P 1'
#
loop_
_entity.id
_entity.type
_entity.pdbx_description
1 polymer ?
#
loop_
_entity_poly.entity_id
_entity_poly.type
_entity_poly.pdbx_seq_one_letter_code
_entity_poly.pdbx_strand_id
1 'polypeptide(L)' 'YSLMFINCVLATQSKRALSKDEFTGSFVLPRIKRASKYMLLCREISQNHFYIVDSPRRNSLEEDEDSKNT' A
#
# COMPACT_ATOMS: atom_id res chain seq x y z
N TYR A 1 -4.11 -15.15 7.61
CA TYR A 1 -2.69 -15.56 7.70
C TYR A 1 -1.74 -14.46 8.19
N SER A 2 -1.81 -13.22 7.71
CA SER A 2 -0.85 -12.16 8.08
C SER A 2 -0.79 -11.79 9.57
N LEU A 3 -1.94 -11.64 10.25
CA LEU A 3 -1.97 -11.32 11.69
C LEU A 3 -1.31 -12.42 12.54
N MET A 4 -1.54 -13.69 12.20
CA MET A 4 -0.93 -14.81 12.88
C MET A 4 0.60 -14.76 12.75
N PHE A 5 1.12 -14.57 11.53
CA PHE A 5 2.55 -14.42 11.29
C PHE A 5 3.15 -13.27 12.11
N ILE A 6 2.51 -12.09 12.09
CA ILE A 6 2.95 -10.93 12.87
C ILE A 6 2.97 -11.25 14.36
N ASN A 7 1.93 -11.91 14.89
CA ASN A 7 1.88 -12.28 16.30
C ASN A 7 2.94 -13.33 16.67
N CYS A 8 3.29 -14.26 15.77
CA CYS A 8 4.43 -15.15 15.97
C CYS A 8 5.75 -14.37 16.09
N VAL A 9 5.99 -13.40 15.21
CA VAL A 9 7.19 -12.54 15.26
C VAL A 9 7.20 -11.63 16.49
N LEU A 10 6.04 -11.15 16.94
CA LEU A 10 5.94 -10.36 18.17
C LEU A 10 6.27 -11.21 19.40
N ALA A 11 5.82 -12.47 19.44
CA ALA A 11 6.10 -13.39 20.52
C ALA A 11 7.61 -13.70 20.65
N THR A 12 8.33 -13.87 19.53
CA THR A 12 9.80 -14.05 19.57
C THR A 12 10.55 -12.82 20.05
N GLN A 13 9.94 -11.64 19.94
CA GLN A 13 10.47 -10.38 20.46
C GLN A 13 9.97 -10.03 21.87
N SER A 14 9.27 -10.96 22.56
CA SER A 14 8.62 -10.73 23.85
C SER A 14 7.68 -9.51 23.87
N LYS A 15 7.07 -9.19 22.71
CA LYS A 15 6.10 -8.12 22.55
C LYS A 15 4.68 -8.66 22.64
N ARG A 16 3.74 -7.80 23.04
CA ARG A 16 2.31 -8.15 23.12
C ARG A 16 1.76 -8.48 21.74
N ALA A 17 0.99 -9.55 21.64
CA ALA A 17 0.20 -9.86 20.45
C ALA A 17 -0.84 -8.75 20.17
N LEU A 18 -1.14 -8.56 18.89
CA LEU A 18 -2.21 -7.68 18.43
C LEU A 18 -3.52 -8.44 18.34
N SER A 19 -4.61 -7.77 18.73
CA SER A 19 -5.95 -8.24 18.42
C SER A 19 -6.27 -8.02 16.94
N LYS A 20 -7.34 -8.67 16.47
CA LYS A 20 -7.85 -8.45 15.11
C LYS A 20 -8.23 -7.00 14.87
N ASP A 21 -8.83 -6.34 15.86
CA ASP A 21 -9.30 -4.97 15.74
C ASP A 21 -8.15 -3.98 15.73
N GLU A 22 -7.12 -4.17 16.55
CA GLU A 22 -5.92 -3.34 16.57
C GLU A 22 -5.16 -3.44 15.25
N PHE A 23 -4.97 -4.66 14.76
CA PHE A 23 -4.33 -4.90 13.47
C PHE A 23 -5.12 -4.26 12.32
N THR A 24 -6.43 -4.49 12.32
CA THR A 24 -7.32 -3.98 11.26
C THR A 24 -7.37 -2.46 11.29
N GLY A 25 -7.55 -1.85 12.46
CA GLY A 25 -7.62 -0.41 12.66
C GLY A 25 -6.33 0.32 12.28
N SER A 26 -5.18 -0.24 12.68
CA SER A 26 -3.90 0.44 12.51
C SER A 26 -3.29 0.25 11.12
N PHE A 27 -3.46 -0.93 10.50
CA PHE A 27 -2.71 -1.29 9.29
C PHE A 27 -3.56 -1.54 8.05
N VAL A 28 -4.80 -2.01 8.23
CA VAL A 28 -5.67 -2.39 7.11
C VAL A 28 -6.58 -1.24 6.72
N LEU A 29 -7.39 -0.73 7.66
CA LEU A 29 -8.38 0.31 7.39
C LEU A 29 -7.80 1.58 6.76
N PRO A 30 -6.63 2.12 7.16
CA PRO A 30 -6.10 3.32 6.53
C PRO A 30 -5.82 3.12 5.03
N ARG A 31 -5.29 1.95 4.66
CA ARG A 31 -4.99 1.61 3.26
C ARG A 31 -6.26 1.37 2.46
N ILE A 32 -7.22 0.63 3.03
CA ILE A 32 -8.50 0.36 2.39
C ILE A 32 -9.31 1.66 2.20
N LYS A 33 -9.34 2.55 3.19
CA LYS A 33 -9.99 3.87 3.07
C LYS A 33 -9.38 4.70 1.94
N ARG A 34 -8.04 4.70 1.84
CA ARG A 34 -7.35 5.39 0.75
C ARG A 34 -7.69 4.79 -0.62
N ALA A 35 -7.60 3.46 -0.76
CA ALA A 35 -7.97 2.76 -1.98
C ALA A 35 -9.43 3.05 -2.38
N SER A 36 -10.36 2.96 -1.43
CA SER A 36 -11.77 3.26 -1.64
C SER A 36 -12.00 4.70 -2.13
N LYS A 37 -11.32 5.69 -1.53
CA LYS A 37 -11.38 7.08 -1.99
C LYS A 37 -10.95 7.23 -3.45
N TYR A 38 -9.84 6.61 -3.84
CA TYR A 38 -9.35 6.69 -5.22
C TYR A 38 -10.23 5.90 -6.18
N MET A 39 -10.73 4.73 -5.80
CA MET A 39 -11.68 3.97 -6.61
C MET A 39 -12.94 4.78 -6.90
N LEU A 40 -13.48 5.46 -5.89
CA LEU A 40 -14.64 6.34 -6.05
C LEU A 40 -14.34 7.49 -7.01
N LEU A 41 -13.18 8.15 -6.84
CA LEU A 41 -12.75 9.22 -7.74
C LEU A 41 -12.62 8.73 -9.19
N CYS A 42 -11.95 7.59 -9.42
CA CYS A 42 -11.82 7.00 -10.75
C CYS A 42 -13.18 6.70 -11.38
N ARG A 43 -14.11 6.15 -10.59
CA ARG A 43 -15.48 5.89 -11.04
C ARG A 43 -16.18 7.18 -11.48
N GLU A 44 -16.12 8.22 -10.67
CA GLU A 44 -16.77 9.51 -10.94
C GLU A 44 -16.18 10.16 -12.20
N ILE A 45 -14.85 10.15 -12.35
CA ILE A 45 -14.16 10.65 -13.54
C ILE A 45 -14.66 9.94 -14.80
N SER A 46 -14.69 8.61 -14.80
CA SER A 46 -15.14 7.82 -15.94
C SER A 46 -16.62 8.05 -16.28
N GLN A 47 -17.48 8.25 -15.28
CA GLN A 47 -18.91 8.53 -15.50
C GLN A 47 -19.16 9.91 -16.10
N ASN A 48 -18.29 10.88 -15.82
CA ASN A 48 -18.40 12.25 -16.33
C ASN A 48 -17.62 12.49 -17.64
N HIS A 49 -17.32 11.42 -18.40
CA HIS A 49 -16.60 11.47 -19.68
C HIS A 49 -15.16 12.00 -19.59
N PHE A 50 -14.54 11.95 -18.41
CA PHE A 50 -13.12 12.22 -18.23
C PHE A 50 -12.33 10.90 -18.13
N TYR A 51 -11.00 10.97 -18.31
CA TYR A 51 -10.11 9.82 -18.18
C TYR A 51 -8.79 10.23 -17.50
N ILE A 52 -8.15 9.27 -16.82
CA ILE A 52 -6.86 9.45 -16.17
C ILE A 52 -5.76 9.13 -17.17
N VAL A 53 -4.81 10.05 -17.36
CA VAL A 53 -3.63 9.86 -18.22
C VAL A 53 -2.43 9.46 -17.36
N ASP A 54 -1.75 8.38 -17.73
CA ASP A 54 -0.49 8.01 -17.11
C ASP A 54 0.59 9.03 -17.49
N SER A 55 1.15 9.71 -16.49
CA SER A 55 2.22 10.68 -16.72
C SER A 55 3.54 9.94 -16.91
N PRO A 56 4.28 10.14 -18.03
CA PRO A 56 5.57 9.49 -18.26
C PRO A 56 6.69 9.94 -17.30
N ARG A 57 6.42 10.88 -16.38
CA ARG A 57 7.43 11.45 -15.46
C ARG A 57 7.73 10.60 -14.20
N ARG A 58 7.12 9.43 -14.01
CA ARG A 58 7.27 8.65 -12.76
C ARG A 58 8.04 7.33 -12.88
N ASN A 59 8.72 7.10 -14.02
CA ASN A 59 9.57 5.92 -14.23
C ASN A 59 11.09 6.26 -14.29
N SER A 60 11.50 7.50 -14.05
CA SER A 60 12.90 7.95 -14.27
C SER A 60 13.74 8.11 -13.00
N LEU A 61 13.51 7.31 -11.96
CA LEU A 61 14.29 7.37 -10.72
C LEU A 61 14.62 6.00 -10.12
N GLU A 62 14.75 4.92 -10.90
CA GLU A 62 15.31 3.65 -10.39
C GLU A 62 16.13 2.86 -11.43
N GLU A 63 16.86 3.50 -12.34
CA GLU A 63 17.85 2.80 -13.20
C GLU A 63 19.01 3.74 -13.56
N ASP A 64 19.90 4.06 -12.62
CA ASP A 64 21.23 4.60 -12.96
C ASP A 64 22.22 4.49 -11.78
N GLU A 65 22.63 3.29 -11.40
CA GLU A 65 23.81 3.04 -10.52
C GLU A 65 24.34 1.59 -10.71
N ASP A 66 24.46 1.09 -11.96
CA ASP A 66 25.28 -0.12 -12.20
C ASP A 66 25.83 -0.29 -13.64
N SER A 67 26.31 0.79 -14.25
CA SER A 67 27.13 0.67 -15.48
C SER A 67 28.34 1.58 -15.43
N LYS A 68 29.17 1.36 -14.42
CA LYS A 68 30.57 1.78 -14.44
C LYS A 68 31.42 0.82 -13.61
N ASN A 69 31.57 -0.42 -14.09
CA ASN A 69 32.74 -1.28 -13.87
C ASN A 69 32.52 -2.63 -14.57
N THR A 70 33.01 -2.76 -15.81
CA THR A 70 33.82 -3.89 -16.35
C THR A 70 33.88 -3.76 -17.86
#